data_AF-A0A3B3R1I3-F1
#
_entry.id   AF-A0A3B3R1I3-F1
#
_cell.length_a   1.000
_cell.length_b   1.000
_cell.length_c   1.000
_cell.angle_alpha   90.00
_cell.angle_beta   90.00
_cell.angle_gamma   90.00
#
_symmetry.space_group_name_H-M   'P 1'
#
loop_
_entity.id
_entity.type
_entity.pdbx_description
1 polymer ?
#
loop_
_entity_poly.entity_id
_entity_poly.type
_entity_poly.pdbx_seq_one_letter_code
_entity_poly.pdbx_strand_id
1 'polypeptide(L)' 'MPLKWVKQATSWFQSKKIDFMEWSAQSLDLNPIENLWGDIKNAVSEAKPRNVVQSSWAGIPVHRCQKLPNVPFPSLSVLE' A
#
# COMPACT_ATOMS: atom_id res chain seq x y z
N MET A 1 11.62 21.04 11.07
CA MET A 1 12.10 21.28 9.70
C MET A 1 11.77 20.07 8.84
N PRO A 2 11.06 20.19 7.71
CA PRO A 2 10.80 19.05 6.84
C PRO A 2 12.09 18.60 6.16
N LEU A 3 12.33 17.29 6.11
CA LEU A 3 13.47 16.69 5.43
C LEU A 3 13.49 17.09 3.93
N LYS A 4 14.68 17.29 3.37
CA LYS A 4 14.87 17.70 1.95
C LYS A 4 14.08 16.83 0.95
N TRP A 5 13.96 15.54 1.25
CA TRP A 5 13.25 14.56 0.44
C TRP A 5 11.75 14.80 0.38
N VAL A 6 11.15 15.30 1.46
CA VAL A 6 9.72 15.63 1.51
C VAL A 6 9.42 16.73 0.50
N LYS A 7 10.22 17.82 0.51
CA LYS A 7 10.05 18.93 -0.44
C LYS A 7 10.22 18.50 -1.89
N GLN A 8 11.23 17.67 -2.15
CA GLN A 8 11.50 17.15 -3.50
C GLN A 8 10.38 16.23 -3.98
N ALA A 9 9.87 15.34 -3.12
CA ALA A 9 8.75 14.48 -3.41
C ALA A 9 7.47 15.29 -3.68
N THR A 10 7.13 16.25 -2.81
CA THR A 10 5.94 17.11 -2.99
C THR A 10 5.98 17.89 -4.30
N SER A 11 7.13 18.48 -4.65
CA SER A 11 7.30 19.18 -5.94
C SER A 11 7.13 18.24 -7.13
N TRP A 12 7.66 17.02 -7.04
CA TRP A 12 7.49 16.02 -8.09
C TRP A 12 6.03 15.59 -8.25
N PHE A 13 5.32 15.30 -7.15
CA PHE A 13 3.89 14.93 -7.17
C PHE A 13 3.03 16.06 -7.76
N GLN A 14 3.29 17.31 -7.38
CA GLN A 14 2.64 18.50 -7.96
C GLN A 14 2.91 18.60 -9.46
N SER A 15 4.15 18.38 -9.91
CA SER A 15 4.50 18.41 -11.35
C SER A 15 3.77 17.35 -12.18
N LYS A 16 3.45 16.21 -11.54
CA LYS A 16 2.75 15.08 -12.16
C LYS A 16 1.23 15.15 -12.02
N LYS A 17 0.69 16.17 -11.33
CA LYS A 17 -0.74 16.29 -11.00
C LYS A 17 -1.29 15.03 -10.32
N ILE A 18 -0.48 14.47 -9.43
CA ILE A 18 -0.86 13.32 -8.61
C ILE A 18 -1.38 13.87 -7.29
N ASP A 19 -2.66 13.63 -7.00
CA ASP A 19 -3.26 14.06 -5.75
C ASP A 19 -2.72 13.23 -4.59
N PHE A 20 -2.42 13.91 -3.48
CA PHE A 20 -2.07 13.23 -2.24
C PHE A 20 -3.33 12.70 -1.59
N MET A 21 -3.27 11.43 -1.22
CA MET A 21 -4.28 10.78 -0.41
C MET A 21 -3.96 11.11 1.06
N GLU A 22 -4.86 11.83 1.75
CA GLU A 22 -4.69 12.11 3.18
C GLU A 22 -4.83 10.80 3.97
N TRP A 23 -3.74 10.35 4.59
CA TRP A 23 -3.67 9.05 5.28
C TRP A 23 -3.40 9.25 6.76
N SER A 24 -4.19 8.60 7.62
CA SER A 24 -3.95 8.59 9.06
C SER A 24 -2.69 7.77 9.37
N ALA A 25 -1.76 8.34 10.14
CA ALA A 25 -0.47 7.71 10.44
C ALA A 25 -0.56 6.37 11.21
N GLN A 26 -1.75 5.99 11.68
CA GLN A 26 -1.98 4.76 12.45
C GLN A 26 -2.82 3.70 11.73
N SER A 27 -3.24 3.94 10.50
CA SER A 27 -4.08 3.03 9.72
C SER A 27 -3.26 2.01 8.90
N LEU A 28 -2.41 1.22 9.57
CA LEU A 28 -1.63 0.15 8.92
C LEU A 28 -2.53 -1.01 8.47
N ASP A 29 -3.57 -1.28 9.26
CA ASP A 29 -4.62 -2.26 9.02
C ASP A 29 -5.46 -1.93 7.77
N LEU A 30 -5.62 -0.64 7.46
CA LEU A 30 -6.39 -0.18 6.32
C LEU A 30 -5.59 -0.11 5.02
N ASN A 31 -4.28 -0.38 5.04
CA ASN A 31 -3.45 -0.26 3.86
C ASN A 31 -3.59 -1.51 2.96
N PRO A 32 -4.11 -1.38 1.72
CA PRO A 32 -4.29 -2.51 0.82
C PRO A 32 -2.99 -3.27 0.53
N ILE A 33 -1.83 -2.60 0.59
CA ILE A 33 -0.53 -3.26 0.32
C ILE A 33 -0.12 -4.24 1.43
N GLU A 34 -0.51 -3.99 2.69
CA GLU A 34 -0.18 -4.88 3.81
C GLU A 34 -0.87 -6.23 3.67
N ASN A 35 -2.09 -6.22 3.11
CA ASN A 35 -2.83 -7.43 2.76
C ASN A 35 -2.10 -8.25 1.69
N LEU A 36 -1.51 -7.60 0.68
CA LEU A 36 -0.71 -8.28 -0.36
C LEU A 36 0.60 -8.82 0.21
N TRP A 37 1.24 -8.11 1.15
CA TRP A 37 2.41 -8.63 1.86
C TRP A 37 2.10 -9.90 2.64
N GLY A 38 0.88 -10.04 3.18
CA GLY A 38 0.39 -11.29 3.77
C GLY A 38 0.45 -12.46 2.78
N ASP A 39 -0.10 -12.26 1.59
CA ASP A 39 -0.15 -13.28 0.53
C ASP A 39 1.28 -13.72 0.09
N ILE A 40 2.22 -12.77 -0.03
CA ILE A 40 3.62 -13.07 -0.36
C ILE A 40 4.32 -13.82 0.77
N LYS A 41 4.12 -13.40 2.03
CA LYS A 41 4.74 -14.05 3.20
C LYS A 41 4.33 -15.52 3.27
N ASN A 42 3.06 -15.81 3.00
CA ASN A 42 2.56 -17.19 2.94
C ASN A 42 3.22 -17.98 1.82
N ALA A 43 3.26 -17.42 0.60
CA ALA A 43 3.88 -18.09 -0.55
C ALA A 43 5.39 -18.35 -0.36
N VAL A 44 6.13 -17.40 0.24
CA VAL A 44 7.56 -17.56 0.55
C VAL A 44 7.77 -18.61 1.65
N SER A 45 6.89 -18.65 2.66
CA SER A 45 6.93 -19.65 3.72
C SER A 45 6.72 -21.06 3.17
N GLU A 46 5.71 -21.25 2.31
CA GLU A 46 5.39 -22.52 1.66
C GLU A 46 6.52 -23.01 0.74
N ALA A 47 7.12 -22.11 -0.03
CA ALA A 47 8.23 -22.43 -0.92
C ALA A 47 9.52 -22.81 -0.17
N LYS A 48 9.56 -22.59 1.16
CA LYS A 48 10.77 -22.39 1.97
C LYS A 48 11.57 -21.20 1.42
N PRO A 49 12.43 -20.51 2.19
CA PRO A 49 13.10 -19.30 1.73
C PRO A 49 14.09 -19.58 0.59
N ARG A 50 13.54 -19.69 -0.60
CA ARG A 50 14.14 -19.60 -1.93
C ARG A 50 13.74 -18.22 -2.40
N ASN A 51 14.57 -17.53 -3.16
CA ASN A 51 14.34 -16.15 -3.60
C ASN A 51 13.12 -16.01 -4.55
N VAL A 52 11.92 -16.29 -4.07
CA VAL A 52 10.67 -16.42 -4.84
C VAL A 52 9.77 -15.19 -4.69
N VAL A 53 10.20 -14.17 -3.95
CA VAL A 53 9.41 -12.94 -3.70
C VAL A 53 8.90 -12.32 -5.01
N GLN A 54 9.76 -12.23 -6.03
CA GLN A 54 9.39 -11.68 -7.34
C GLN A 54 8.33 -12.55 -8.04
N SER A 55 8.51 -13.87 -8.04
CA SER A 55 7.56 -14.82 -8.65
C SER A 55 6.22 -14.82 -7.91
N SER A 56 6.25 -14.77 -6.57
CA SER A 56 5.05 -14.68 -5.74
C SER A 56 4.29 -13.38 -5.98
N TRP A 57 5.00 -12.25 -6.11
CA TRP A 57 4.38 -10.96 -6.44
C TRP A 57 3.75 -10.98 -7.84
N ALA A 58 4.47 -11.48 -8.84
CA ALA A 58 3.97 -11.59 -10.22
C ALA A 58 2.79 -12.56 -10.35
N GLY A 59 2.68 -13.53 -9.43
CA GLY A 59 1.59 -14.50 -9.38
C GLY A 59 0.30 -14.00 -8.72
N ILE A 60 0.29 -12.80 -8.11
CA ILE A 60 -0.92 -12.24 -7.48
C ILE A 60 -1.93 -11.92 -8.58
N PRO A 61 -3.12 -12.57 -8.60
CA PRO A 61 -4.08 -12.36 -9.66
C PRO A 61 -4.78 -11.00 -9.50
N VAL A 62 -5.12 -10.36 -10.62
CA VAL A 62 -5.72 -9.01 -10.62
C VAL A 62 -7.02 -8.94 -9.79
N HIS A 63 -7.83 -9.99 -9.80
CA HIS A 63 -9.07 -10.04 -9.00
C HIS A 63 -8.80 -9.98 -7.49
N ARG A 64 -7.62 -10.45 -7.03
CA ARG A 64 -7.23 -10.35 -5.62
C ARG A 64 -6.98 -8.90 -5.24
N CYS A 65 -6.29 -8.15 -6.09
CA CYS A 65 -6.07 -6.70 -5.92
C CYS A 65 -7.39 -5.92 -5.93
N GLN A 66 -8.34 -6.31 -6.77
CA GLN A 66 -9.68 -5.69 -6.82
C GLN A 66 -10.54 -6.01 -5.58
N LYS A 67 -10.30 -7.15 -4.93
CA LYS A 67 -11.00 -7.58 -3.72
C LYS A 67 -10.37 -7.02 -2.43
N LEU A 68 -9.24 -6.32 -2.53
CA LEU A 68 -8.70 -5.61 -1.38
C LEU A 68 -9.72 -4.59 -0.90
N PRO A 69 -9.84 -4.37 0.42
CA PRO A 69 -10.71 -3.33 0.94
C PRO A 69 -10.24 -2.01 0.32
N ASN A 70 -11.01 -1.52 -0.66
CA ASN A 70 -10.93 -0.13 -1.06
C ASN A 70 -11.63 0.60 0.07
N VAL A 71 -10.88 1.33 0.88
CA VAL A 71 -11.49 2.18 1.89
C VAL A 71 -11.98 3.42 1.14
N PRO A 72 -13.28 3.62 0.87
CA PRO A 72 -13.77 4.98 0.72
C PRO A 72 -13.47 5.65 2.06
N PHE A 73 -12.63 6.67 2.07
CA PHE A 73 -12.37 7.40 3.30
C PHE A 73 -13.70 7.83 3.91
N PRO A 74 -13.87 7.71 5.24
CA PRO A 74 -15.03 8.27 5.87
C PRO A 74 -15.01 9.77 5.61
N SER A 75 -16.13 10.28 5.09
CA SER A 75 -16.47 11.69 5.18
C SER A 75 -16.59 12.06 6.67
N LEU A 76 -15.48 12.34 7.35
CA LEU A 76 -15.45 12.99 8.67
C LEU A 76 -16.41 12.45 9.76
N SER A 77 -16.89 11.21 9.68
CA SER A 77 -17.99 10.71 10.54
C SER A 77 -17.65 9.48 11.37
N VAL A 78 -16.37 9.12 11.50
CA VAL A 78 -15.93 8.08 12.46
C VAL A 78 -14.83 8.63 13.35
N LEU A 79 -15.13 9.72 14.06
CA LEU A 79 -14.41 10.18 15.26
C LEU A 79 -15.39 10.96 16.16
N GLU A 80 -16.54 10.36 16.48
CA GLU A 80 -17.27 10.64 17.73
C GLU A 80 -17.25 9.38 18.62
#